data_AF-A0A534RXP2-F1
#
_entry.id   AF-A0A534RXP2-F1
#
_cell.length_a   1.000
_cell.length_b   1.000
_cell.length_c   1.000
_cell.angle_alpha   90.00
_cell.angle_beta   90.00
_cell.angle_gamma   90.00
#
_symmetry.space_group_name_H-M   'P 1'
#
loop_
_entity.id
_entity.type
_entity.pdbx_description
1 polymer ?
#
loop_
_entity_poly.entity_id
_entity_poly.type
_entity_poly.pdbx_seq_one_letter_code
_entity_poly.pdbx_strand_id
1 'polypeptide(L)'
;MRLSRVVTAALFALSLSALSVRAEDPPTNTSPCAQQCGAAAEAAFNTCRAGGGTLESCQQAARAQYLACNAGCPPPPTDGPPSGTPCLEQCGAKAQETFQACRTQGGTVDSCSASARAAYQQCATTTCANQAPPTCAARCTALADGMQQHCLDEGNTADRCSAVRQSALDRSNQELCNPTPQTCEDRCTDFARGVYTQCVTAGGTAEDCGSQAADARSHCISEHCQTTPEPTCQDRCTARARAAAEQCVAAGHPTDACSTLVQQLLAHCVEENCTDPAPDCRDDCEDHAEQQFEACVAAGGSEDSCRSAADSAEGACVMHCGNGSSDPDCPTRCASAAEGLKAHCIAEGNDPAECGARAAEAARHCVAERCDGTPEPPTCPALCELHARADFGRCVTAGGTTDACKSQALDEFHGCVTLHCEPPPSCSQLCDARAARVQRKCLKRGGTADACSKAADDARTACLAGVCSPPPPDTCDVDCEQRAQDAKDQCTADGTDSAQCDSLAQGMLDECQQSCGTAPDQTCSEQCEQAARKRHDTVLHTTRNQTRATRRGQRVFRRCSRTCD
;
A
#
# COMPACT_ATOMS: atom_id res chain seq x y z
N MET A 1 -1.75 -76.02 -15.16
CA MET A 1 -0.38 -76.30 -14.69
C MET A 1 -0.03 -75.27 -13.63
N ARG A 2 0.23 -75.70 -12.39
CA ARG A 2 0.68 -74.86 -11.27
C ARG A 2 2.21 -74.83 -11.25
N LEU A 3 2.80 -73.65 -11.08
CA LEU A 3 4.13 -73.38 -10.51
C LEU A 3 4.16 -71.87 -10.18
N SER A 4 3.92 -71.49 -8.92
CA SER A 4 4.93 -71.06 -7.91
C SER A 4 5.35 -69.59 -8.12
N ARG A 5 4.67 -68.57 -7.57
CA ARG A 5 4.82 -68.00 -6.21
C ARG A 5 6.01 -68.55 -5.41
N VAL A 6 7.20 -68.04 -5.69
CA VAL A 6 8.41 -67.84 -4.85
C VAL A 6 9.51 -67.45 -5.86
N VAL A 7 10.28 -66.38 -5.62
CA VAL A 7 11.31 -65.76 -6.51
C VAL A 7 10.87 -64.47 -7.24
N THR A 8 10.22 -63.54 -6.53
CA THR A 8 10.30 -62.09 -6.87
C THR A 8 10.04 -61.22 -5.65
N ALA A 9 10.66 -61.57 -4.52
CA ALA A 9 10.60 -60.81 -3.27
C ALA A 9 12.01 -60.46 -2.73
N ALA A 10 13.00 -60.32 -3.62
CA ALA A 10 14.40 -60.12 -3.24
C ALA A 10 15.14 -59.04 -4.06
N LEU A 11 14.44 -58.13 -4.75
CA LEU A 11 15.07 -57.02 -5.49
C LEU A 11 14.37 -55.65 -5.31
N PHE A 12 13.73 -55.44 -4.16
CA PHE A 12 13.17 -54.13 -3.76
C PHE A 12 13.40 -53.86 -2.26
N ALA A 13 14.62 -54.14 -1.78
CA ALA A 13 15.01 -53.94 -0.37
C ALA A 13 16.41 -53.31 -0.21
N LEU A 14 16.93 -52.62 -1.22
CA LEU A 14 18.22 -51.92 -1.18
C LEU A 14 18.17 -50.60 -1.95
N SER A 15 17.41 -49.61 -1.45
CA SER A 15 17.51 -48.20 -1.89
C SER A 15 16.76 -47.19 -0.99
N LEU A 16 16.61 -47.45 0.31
CA LEU A 16 16.07 -46.47 1.28
C LEU A 16 16.93 -46.48 2.56
N SER A 17 18.21 -46.15 2.40
CA SER A 17 19.16 -45.92 3.49
C SER A 17 20.10 -44.78 3.14
N ALA A 18 19.59 -43.55 3.09
CA ALA A 18 20.35 -42.30 3.27
C ALA A 18 19.42 -41.07 3.15
N LEU A 19 18.41 -40.97 4.01
CA LEU A 19 17.90 -39.65 4.40
C LEU A 19 18.49 -39.38 5.79
N SER A 20 19.68 -38.79 5.79
CA SER A 20 20.19 -38.12 6.98
C SER A 20 19.21 -37.01 7.31
N VAL A 21 18.32 -37.26 8.27
CA VAL A 21 17.72 -36.19 9.05
C VAL A 21 18.89 -35.49 9.72
N ARG A 22 19.36 -34.38 9.13
CA ARG A 22 20.13 -33.40 9.88
C ARG A 22 19.21 -32.96 11.00
N ALA A 23 19.53 -33.40 12.22
CA ALA A 23 19.11 -32.65 13.39
C ALA A 23 19.59 -31.22 13.16
N GLU A 24 18.66 -30.26 13.23
CA GLU A 24 19.02 -28.86 13.39
C GLU A 24 20.05 -28.76 14.53
N ASP A 25 21.21 -28.18 14.22
CA ASP A 25 22.23 -27.89 15.22
C ASP A 25 21.59 -27.06 16.34
N PRO A 26 21.72 -27.47 17.63
CA PRO A 26 21.23 -26.65 18.73
C PRO A 26 22.03 -25.34 18.80
N PRO A 27 21.42 -24.23 19.27
CA PRO A 27 22.09 -22.94 19.35
C PRO A 27 23.38 -23.06 20.19
N THR A 28 24.51 -22.68 19.59
CA THR A 28 25.87 -22.82 20.13
C THR A 28 26.21 -21.89 21.31
N ASN A 29 25.20 -21.29 21.95
CA ASN A 29 25.37 -20.27 22.99
C ASN A 29 24.94 -20.74 24.40
N THR A 30 25.16 -22.02 24.72
CA THR A 30 25.03 -22.54 26.09
C THR A 30 26.39 -22.64 26.74
N SER A 31 26.55 -22.08 27.95
CA SER A 31 27.81 -22.15 28.69
C SER A 31 28.26 -23.61 28.89
N PRO A 32 29.58 -23.91 28.91
CA PRO A 32 30.08 -25.26 29.13
C PRO A 32 29.53 -25.92 30.41
N CYS A 33 29.16 -25.11 31.42
CA CYS A 33 28.51 -25.57 32.65
C CYS A 33 27.07 -26.05 32.40
N ALA A 34 26.28 -25.30 31.62
CA ALA A 34 24.91 -25.69 31.26
C ALA A 34 24.86 -26.97 30.41
N GLN A 35 25.86 -27.19 29.56
CA GLN A 35 26.00 -28.43 28.77
C GLN A 35 26.30 -29.64 29.67
N GLN A 36 27.17 -29.49 30.66
CA GLN A 36 27.44 -30.55 31.64
C GLN A 36 26.21 -30.87 32.49
N CYS A 37 25.45 -29.85 32.91
CA CYS A 37 24.19 -30.05 33.62
C CYS A 37 23.14 -30.77 32.75
N GLY A 38 23.10 -30.50 31.45
CA GLY A 38 22.26 -31.21 30.48
C GLY A 38 22.60 -32.69 30.40
N ALA A 39 23.87 -33.03 30.22
CA ALA A 39 24.34 -34.41 30.16
C ALA A 39 24.06 -35.18 31.47
N ALA A 40 24.20 -34.54 32.63
CA ALA A 40 23.88 -35.14 33.92
C ALA A 40 22.38 -35.42 34.09
N ALA A 41 21.52 -34.49 33.64
CA ALA A 41 20.07 -34.66 33.66
C ALA A 41 19.61 -35.79 32.71
N GLU A 42 20.24 -35.91 31.54
CA GLU A 42 19.95 -36.99 30.59
C GLU A 42 20.38 -38.36 31.13
N ALA A 43 21.54 -38.46 31.78
CA ALA A 43 21.97 -39.69 32.46
C ALA A 43 20.99 -40.09 33.59
N ALA A 44 20.49 -39.12 34.36
CA ALA A 44 19.49 -39.34 35.40
C ALA A 44 18.13 -39.80 34.81
N PHE A 45 17.72 -39.21 33.70
CA PHE A 45 16.53 -39.64 32.95
C PHE A 45 16.63 -41.10 32.52
N ASN A 46 17.74 -41.47 31.89
CA ASN A 46 17.97 -42.83 31.41
C ASN A 46 18.04 -43.86 32.54
N THR A 47 18.63 -43.48 33.68
CA THR A 47 18.66 -44.32 34.88
C THR A 47 17.26 -44.53 35.47
N CYS A 48 16.44 -43.47 35.53
CA CYS A 48 15.05 -43.56 35.98
C CYS A 48 14.20 -44.46 35.07
N ARG A 49 14.39 -44.36 33.74
CA ARG A 49 13.71 -45.22 32.76
C ARG A 49 14.12 -46.67 32.90
N ALA A 50 15.41 -46.95 33.12
CA ALA A 50 15.91 -48.29 33.38
C ALA A 50 15.37 -48.90 34.69
N GLY A 51 15.09 -48.06 35.69
CA GLY A 51 14.46 -48.45 36.95
C GLY A 51 12.94 -48.65 36.90
N GLY A 52 12.32 -48.59 35.70
CA GLY A 52 10.87 -48.77 35.52
C GLY A 52 10.02 -47.52 35.76
N GLY A 53 10.64 -46.34 35.86
CA GLY A 53 9.93 -45.08 35.98
C GLY A 53 9.14 -44.71 34.73
N THR A 54 8.02 -44.04 34.91
CA THR A 54 7.21 -43.52 33.78
C THR A 54 7.95 -42.40 33.05
N LEU A 55 7.63 -42.20 31.77
CA LEU A 55 8.25 -41.14 30.96
C LEU A 55 8.13 -39.77 31.64
N GLU A 56 6.92 -39.45 32.12
CA GLU A 56 6.59 -38.19 32.76
C GLU A 56 7.32 -37.99 34.09
N SER A 57 7.33 -39.02 34.96
CA SER A 57 8.06 -38.95 36.24
C SER A 57 9.57 -38.80 36.03
N CYS A 58 10.13 -39.46 35.02
CA CYS A 58 11.56 -39.36 34.73
C CYS A 58 11.92 -38.01 34.12
N GLN A 59 11.08 -37.45 33.23
CA GLN A 59 11.28 -36.12 32.66
C GLN A 59 11.23 -35.04 33.75
N GLN A 60 10.27 -35.15 34.67
CA GLN A 60 10.14 -34.20 35.78
C GLN A 60 11.36 -34.24 36.70
N ALA A 61 11.85 -35.44 37.04
CA ALA A 61 13.05 -35.62 37.85
C ALA A 61 14.32 -35.07 37.17
N ALA A 62 14.52 -35.40 35.89
CA ALA A 62 15.64 -34.90 35.09
C ALA A 62 15.62 -33.37 34.97
N ARG A 63 14.45 -32.77 34.75
CA ARG A 63 14.29 -31.31 34.71
C ARG A 63 14.60 -30.66 36.04
N ALA A 64 14.12 -31.21 37.15
CA ALA A 64 14.43 -30.69 38.49
C ALA A 64 15.94 -30.73 38.76
N GLN A 65 16.61 -31.81 38.36
CA GLN A 65 18.05 -31.99 38.51
C GLN A 65 18.85 -31.03 37.62
N TYR A 66 18.41 -30.83 36.37
CA TYR A 66 18.99 -29.83 35.47
C TYR A 66 18.90 -28.42 36.08
N LEU A 67 17.73 -28.03 36.57
CA LEU A 67 17.51 -26.70 37.15
C LEU A 67 18.34 -26.48 38.42
N ALA A 68 18.43 -27.50 39.28
CA ALA A 68 19.26 -27.44 40.48
C ALA A 68 20.76 -27.32 40.16
N CYS A 69 21.24 -28.04 39.14
CA CYS A 69 22.62 -27.95 38.67
C CYS A 69 22.92 -26.58 38.04
N ASN A 70 22.03 -26.12 37.15
CA ASN A 70 22.19 -24.88 36.41
C ASN A 70 22.11 -23.64 37.33
N ALA A 71 21.41 -23.72 38.47
CA ALA A 71 21.39 -22.67 39.47
C ALA A 71 22.76 -22.40 40.12
N GLY A 72 23.68 -23.37 40.08
CA GLY A 72 25.06 -23.23 40.55
C GLY A 72 26.06 -22.83 39.47
N CYS A 73 25.63 -22.74 38.20
CA CYS A 73 26.49 -22.29 37.12
C CYS A 73 26.74 -20.78 37.22
N PRO A 74 27.97 -20.29 36.97
CA PRO A 74 28.19 -18.87 36.82
C PRO A 74 27.25 -18.35 35.72
N PRO A 75 26.62 -17.18 35.92
CA PRO A 75 25.80 -16.58 34.86
C PRO A 75 26.67 -16.47 33.61
N PRO A 76 26.14 -16.78 32.41
CA PRO A 76 26.88 -16.52 31.19
C PRO A 76 27.34 -15.05 31.23
N PRO A 77 28.54 -14.72 30.70
CA PRO A 77 28.85 -13.33 30.46
C PRO A 77 27.64 -12.75 29.72
N THR A 78 27.10 -11.64 30.21
CA THR A 78 26.16 -10.85 29.44
C THR A 78 26.96 -10.30 28.28
N ASP A 79 27.17 -11.15 27.28
CA ASP A 79 27.61 -10.72 25.97
C ASP A 79 26.52 -9.75 25.55
N GLY A 80 26.88 -8.46 25.56
CA GLY A 80 26.13 -7.46 24.84
C GLY A 80 25.85 -7.98 23.43
N PRO A 81 24.83 -7.40 22.76
CA PRO A 81 24.43 -7.88 21.45
C PRO A 81 25.64 -7.95 20.52
N PRO A 82 25.72 -8.99 19.66
CA PRO A 82 26.95 -9.41 18.98
C PRO A 82 27.68 -8.25 18.32
N SER A 83 29.02 -8.29 18.34
CA SER A 83 29.87 -7.34 17.64
C SER A 83 29.43 -7.22 16.18
N GLY A 84 28.77 -6.10 15.85
CA GLY A 84 28.04 -5.90 14.58
C GLY A 84 26.68 -5.23 14.75
N THR A 85 26.14 -5.21 15.97
CA THR A 85 24.88 -4.50 16.29
C THR A 85 25.14 -2.98 16.22
N PRO A 86 24.44 -2.22 15.35
CA PRO A 86 24.65 -0.78 15.22
C PRO A 86 24.52 -0.08 16.58
N CYS A 87 25.41 0.86 16.89
CA CYS A 87 25.41 1.59 18.16
C CYS A 87 24.02 2.16 18.55
N LEU A 88 23.23 2.57 17.55
CA LEU A 88 21.86 3.05 17.73
C LEU A 88 20.90 2.00 18.30
N GLU A 89 21.07 0.73 17.98
CA GLU A 89 20.24 -0.36 18.52
C GLU A 89 20.54 -0.61 20.00
N GLN A 90 21.80 -0.46 20.43
CA GLN A 90 22.16 -0.47 21.85
C GLN A 90 21.54 0.71 22.61
N CYS A 91 21.52 1.89 21.98
CA CYS A 91 20.78 3.03 22.53
C CYS A 91 19.26 2.81 22.56
N GLY A 92 18.72 2.05 21.59
CA GLY A 92 17.33 1.59 21.58
C GLY A 92 16.99 0.69 22.77
N ALA A 93 17.85 -0.29 23.05
CA ALA A 93 17.72 -1.14 24.24
C ALA A 93 17.75 -0.29 25.53
N LYS A 94 18.64 0.72 25.61
CA LYS A 94 18.70 1.61 26.77
C LYS A 94 17.42 2.45 26.94
N ALA A 95 16.87 2.94 25.84
CA ALA A 95 15.60 3.66 25.84
C ALA A 95 14.45 2.78 26.33
N GLN A 96 14.43 1.51 25.92
CA GLN A 96 13.44 0.54 26.36
C GLN A 96 13.54 0.23 27.87
N GLU A 97 14.76 0.08 28.41
CA GLU A 97 14.96 -0.05 29.86
C GLU A 97 14.43 1.17 30.62
N THR A 98 14.75 2.39 30.15
CA THR A 98 14.27 3.64 30.75
C THR A 98 12.74 3.72 30.71
N PHE A 99 12.13 3.31 29.59
CA PHE A 99 10.68 3.24 29.46
C PHE A 99 10.07 2.28 30.49
N GLN A 100 10.59 1.06 30.58
CA GLN A 100 10.09 0.03 31.51
C GLN A 100 10.25 0.45 32.97
N ALA A 101 11.38 1.05 33.33
CA ALA A 101 11.62 1.58 34.67
C ALA A 101 10.65 2.73 35.03
N CYS A 102 10.34 3.61 34.07
CA CYS A 102 9.34 4.65 34.27
C CYS A 102 7.92 4.07 34.46
N ARG A 103 7.57 3.02 33.71
CA ARG A 103 6.27 2.34 33.82
C ARG A 103 6.10 1.63 35.16
N THR A 104 7.15 1.00 35.69
CA THR A 104 7.10 0.36 37.02
C THR A 104 6.98 1.36 38.16
N GLN A 105 7.41 2.61 37.95
CA GLN A 105 7.23 3.72 38.89
C GLN A 105 5.87 4.43 38.77
N GLY A 106 4.95 3.91 37.95
CA GLY A 106 3.61 4.45 37.79
C GLY A 106 3.49 5.60 36.79
N GLY A 107 4.51 5.83 35.96
CA GLY A 107 4.48 6.85 34.92
C GLY A 107 3.47 6.56 33.80
N THR A 108 2.91 7.62 33.22
CA THR A 108 2.06 7.53 32.03
C THR A 108 2.87 7.10 30.80
N VAL A 109 2.20 6.54 29.79
CA VAL A 109 2.87 6.15 28.54
C VAL A 109 3.56 7.34 27.88
N ASP A 110 2.93 8.51 27.90
CA ASP A 110 3.48 9.72 27.28
C ASP A 110 4.72 10.22 28.03
N SER A 111 4.65 10.30 29.37
CA SER A 111 5.81 10.68 30.18
C SER A 111 6.98 9.69 30.04
N CYS A 112 6.68 8.38 30.02
CA CYS A 112 7.71 7.36 29.88
C CYS A 112 8.31 7.32 28.48
N SER A 113 7.50 7.57 27.44
CA SER A 113 7.98 7.69 26.06
C SER A 113 8.92 8.89 25.89
N ALA A 114 8.60 10.02 26.53
CA ALA A 114 9.47 11.19 26.54
C ALA A 114 10.82 10.90 27.23
N SER A 115 10.80 10.24 28.39
CA SER A 115 12.02 9.84 29.10
C SER A 115 12.88 8.84 28.32
N ALA A 116 12.24 7.85 27.68
CA ALA A 116 12.92 6.89 26.82
C ALA A 116 13.59 7.57 25.62
N ARG A 117 12.89 8.51 24.98
CA ARG A 117 13.42 9.29 23.85
C ARG A 117 14.62 10.16 24.26
N ALA A 118 14.55 10.81 25.42
CA ALA A 118 15.66 11.60 25.94
C ALA A 118 16.89 10.71 26.23
N ALA A 119 16.68 9.53 26.82
CA ALA A 119 17.76 8.56 27.06
C ALA A 119 18.37 8.02 25.75
N TYR A 120 17.55 7.77 24.73
CA TYR A 120 18.01 7.38 23.40
C TYR A 120 18.90 8.45 22.78
N GLN A 121 18.41 9.70 22.73
CA GLN A 121 19.10 10.82 22.10
C GLN A 121 20.44 11.09 22.79
N GLN A 122 20.45 11.11 24.11
CA GLN A 122 21.68 11.28 24.87
C GLN A 122 22.69 10.18 24.55
N CYS A 123 22.27 8.90 24.56
CA CYS A 123 23.12 7.77 24.20
C CYS A 123 23.66 7.89 22.76
N ALA A 124 22.80 8.21 21.80
CA ALA A 124 23.19 8.35 20.40
C ALA A 124 24.23 9.46 20.22
N THR A 125 24.04 10.61 20.86
CA THR A 125 24.97 11.75 20.75
C THR A 125 26.29 11.52 21.48
N THR A 126 26.29 10.86 22.64
CA THR A 126 27.52 10.66 23.42
C THR A 126 28.34 9.45 22.98
N THR A 127 27.65 8.39 22.57
CA THR A 127 28.26 7.07 22.34
C THR A 127 28.43 6.75 20.86
N CYS A 128 27.55 7.27 20.00
CA CYS A 128 27.52 6.91 18.58
C CYS A 128 28.05 8.01 17.64
N ALA A 129 28.51 9.16 18.15
CA ALA A 129 28.96 10.29 17.33
C ALA A 129 30.11 9.97 16.34
N ASN A 130 30.88 8.91 16.58
CA ASN A 130 31.96 8.46 15.69
C ASN A 130 31.61 7.19 14.88
N GLN A 131 30.38 6.70 14.97
CA GLN A 131 29.89 5.55 14.21
C GLN A 131 28.83 6.02 13.21
N ALA A 132 29.28 6.76 12.20
CA ALA A 132 28.46 6.93 11.00
C ALA A 132 28.09 5.54 10.47
N PRO A 133 26.82 5.30 10.08
CA PRO A 133 26.44 4.03 9.47
C PRO A 133 27.35 3.72 8.27
N PRO A 134 27.71 2.45 8.05
CA PRO A 134 28.60 2.09 6.94
C PRO A 134 28.02 2.62 5.62
N THR A 135 28.87 3.26 4.82
CA THR A 135 28.48 3.79 3.51
C THR A 135 27.95 2.66 2.62
N CYS A 136 27.14 2.99 1.61
CA CYS A 136 26.63 2.00 0.69
C CYS A 136 27.76 1.17 0.05
N ALA A 137 28.86 1.82 -0.35
CA ALA A 137 30.05 1.16 -0.88
C ALA A 137 30.69 0.19 0.13
N ALA A 138 30.74 0.54 1.41
CA ALA A 138 31.24 -0.36 2.46
C ALA A 138 30.34 -1.60 2.64
N ARG A 139 29.02 -1.44 2.54
CA ARG A 139 28.07 -2.56 2.59
C ARG A 139 28.21 -3.49 1.38
N CYS A 140 28.36 -2.92 0.19
CA CYS A 140 28.60 -3.68 -1.05
C CYS A 140 29.94 -4.42 -1.01
N THR A 141 30.97 -3.81 -0.42
CA THR A 141 32.28 -4.45 -0.21
C THR A 141 32.16 -5.65 0.72
N ALA A 142 31.46 -5.51 1.85
CA ALA A 142 31.24 -6.62 2.77
C ALA A 142 30.47 -7.80 2.14
N LEU A 143 29.46 -7.51 1.30
CA LEU A 143 28.73 -8.52 0.55
C LEU A 143 29.66 -9.26 -0.44
N ALA A 144 30.44 -8.51 -1.23
CA ALA A 144 31.37 -9.07 -2.20
C ALA A 144 32.47 -9.92 -1.52
N ASP A 145 32.99 -9.47 -0.38
CA ASP A 145 33.97 -10.21 0.42
C ASP A 145 33.38 -11.54 0.92
N GLY A 146 32.12 -11.54 1.38
CA GLY A 146 31.40 -12.75 1.77
C GLY A 146 31.24 -13.76 0.63
N MET A 147 30.93 -13.28 -0.58
CA MET A 147 30.87 -14.13 -1.78
C MET A 147 32.23 -14.69 -2.19
N GLN A 148 33.31 -13.91 -2.02
CA GLN A 148 34.67 -14.41 -2.23
C GLN A 148 34.99 -15.55 -1.27
N GLN A 149 34.67 -15.37 0.01
CA GLN A 149 34.96 -16.36 1.03
C GLN A 149 34.20 -17.65 0.76
N HIS A 150 32.91 -17.56 0.44
CA HIS A 150 32.12 -18.73 0.07
C HIS A 150 32.69 -19.47 -1.14
N CYS A 151 33.11 -18.74 -2.19
CA CYS A 151 33.76 -19.32 -3.36
C CYS A 151 35.06 -20.07 -3.00
N LEU A 152 35.87 -19.54 -2.07
CA LEU A 152 37.08 -20.18 -1.58
C LEU A 152 36.76 -21.44 -0.76
N ASP A 153 35.72 -21.39 0.07
CA ASP A 153 35.28 -22.52 0.89
C ASP A 153 34.77 -23.70 0.03
N GLU A 154 34.25 -23.42 -1.17
CA GLU A 154 33.91 -24.42 -2.19
C GLU A 154 35.13 -25.02 -2.92
N GLY A 155 36.34 -24.57 -2.59
CA GLY A 155 37.60 -25.11 -3.14
C GLY A 155 38.00 -24.52 -4.50
N ASN A 156 37.43 -23.38 -4.90
CA ASN A 156 37.82 -22.68 -6.13
C ASN A 156 39.17 -21.96 -5.96
N THR A 157 39.80 -21.57 -7.09
CA THR A 157 41.06 -20.83 -7.06
C THR A 157 40.88 -19.37 -6.64
N ALA A 158 41.91 -18.80 -6.02
CA ALA A 158 41.90 -17.40 -5.59
C ALA A 158 41.58 -16.42 -6.73
N ASP A 159 42.13 -16.65 -7.93
CA ASP A 159 41.88 -15.80 -9.09
C ASP A 159 40.40 -15.84 -9.52
N ARG A 160 39.79 -17.02 -9.50
CA ARG A 160 38.36 -17.19 -9.79
C ARG A 160 37.50 -16.49 -8.75
N CYS A 161 37.82 -16.63 -7.47
CA CYS A 161 37.04 -16.00 -6.40
C CYS A 161 37.22 -14.48 -6.34
N SER A 162 38.39 -13.96 -6.70
CA SER A 162 38.62 -12.53 -6.87
C SER A 162 37.76 -11.95 -8.01
N ALA A 163 37.60 -12.68 -9.12
CA ALA A 163 36.70 -12.27 -10.21
C ALA A 163 35.22 -12.29 -9.78
N VAL A 164 34.81 -13.27 -8.97
CA VAL A 164 33.45 -13.35 -8.39
C VAL A 164 33.21 -12.16 -7.46
N ARG A 165 34.17 -11.84 -6.58
CA ARG A 165 34.13 -10.68 -5.70
C ARG A 165 33.95 -9.39 -6.48
N GLN A 166 34.78 -9.17 -7.50
CA GLN A 166 34.74 -7.93 -8.27
C GLN A 166 33.40 -7.77 -9.00
N SER A 167 32.90 -8.85 -9.61
CA SER A 167 31.60 -8.85 -10.29
C SER A 167 30.44 -8.57 -9.33
N ALA A 168 30.49 -9.12 -8.12
CA ALA A 168 29.48 -8.87 -7.09
C ALA A 168 29.53 -7.42 -6.58
N LEU A 169 30.73 -6.89 -6.38
CA LEU A 169 30.95 -5.51 -5.93
C LEU A 169 30.45 -4.51 -6.97
N ASP A 170 30.79 -4.70 -8.24
CA ASP A 170 30.39 -3.81 -9.33
C ASP A 170 28.87 -3.77 -9.50
N ARG A 171 28.22 -4.96 -9.51
CA ARG A 171 26.76 -5.06 -9.58
C ARG A 171 26.07 -4.39 -8.39
N SER A 172 26.54 -4.70 -7.18
CA SER A 172 25.98 -4.14 -5.94
C SER A 172 26.12 -2.62 -5.89
N ASN A 173 27.25 -2.07 -6.35
CA ASN A 173 27.43 -0.62 -6.44
C ASN A 173 26.53 0.02 -7.50
N GLN A 174 26.35 -0.63 -8.66
CA GLN A 174 25.51 -0.12 -9.75
C GLN A 174 24.02 -0.15 -9.40
N GLU A 175 23.55 -1.23 -8.80
CA GLU A 175 22.11 -1.42 -8.52
C GLU A 175 21.67 -0.74 -7.22
N LEU A 176 22.54 -0.69 -6.19
CA LEU A 176 22.14 -0.25 -4.85
C LEU A 176 22.73 1.10 -4.43
N CYS A 177 23.90 1.49 -4.96
CA CYS A 177 24.59 2.69 -4.50
C CYS A 177 24.56 3.85 -5.49
N ASN A 178 24.56 3.55 -6.79
CA ASN A 178 24.46 4.52 -7.85
C ASN A 178 23.36 4.09 -8.83
N PRO A 179 22.09 4.01 -8.41
CA PRO A 179 21.02 3.69 -9.33
C PRO A 179 20.95 4.81 -10.36
N THR A 180 21.46 4.57 -11.57
CA THR A 180 21.13 5.42 -12.70
C THR A 180 19.61 5.32 -12.86
N PRO A 181 18.85 6.43 -12.87
CA PRO A 181 17.44 6.37 -13.18
C PRO A 181 17.32 5.73 -14.57
N GLN A 182 16.81 4.50 -14.66
CA GLN A 182 16.59 3.89 -15.96
C GLN A 182 15.51 4.68 -16.68
N THR A 183 15.82 5.18 -17.86
CA THR A 183 14.83 5.83 -18.72
C THR A 183 13.78 4.81 -19.15
N CYS A 184 12.61 5.27 -19.61
CA CYS A 184 11.60 4.35 -20.14
C CYS A 184 12.16 3.54 -21.33
N GLU A 185 12.97 4.19 -22.16
CA GLU A 185 13.65 3.60 -23.31
C GLU A 185 14.67 2.54 -22.89
N ASP A 186 15.36 2.71 -21.76
CA ASP A 186 16.25 1.69 -21.19
C ASP A 186 15.46 0.46 -20.74
N ARG A 187 14.32 0.66 -20.08
CA ARG A 187 13.42 -0.42 -19.66
C ARG A 187 12.84 -1.18 -20.86
N CYS A 188 12.45 -0.47 -21.92
CA CYS A 188 12.01 -1.10 -23.17
C CYS A 188 13.16 -1.83 -23.89
N THR A 189 14.40 -1.38 -23.73
CA THR A 189 15.58 -2.06 -24.26
C THR A 189 15.87 -3.36 -23.49
N ASP A 190 15.70 -3.35 -22.17
CA ASP A 190 15.84 -4.55 -21.34
C ASP A 190 14.71 -5.56 -21.63
N PHE A 191 13.48 -5.10 -21.83
CA PHE A 191 12.36 -5.92 -22.30
C PHE A 191 12.67 -6.60 -23.64
N ALA A 192 13.14 -5.83 -24.63
CA ALA A 192 13.54 -6.36 -25.93
C ALA A 192 14.67 -7.39 -25.85
N ARG A 193 15.61 -7.21 -24.93
CA ARG A 193 16.67 -8.21 -24.67
C ARG A 193 16.07 -9.52 -24.15
N GLY A 194 15.06 -9.44 -23.27
CA GLY A 194 14.29 -10.61 -22.82
C GLY A 194 13.63 -11.36 -23.98
N VAL A 195 12.98 -10.62 -24.89
CA VAL A 195 12.35 -11.19 -26.11
C VAL A 195 13.39 -11.90 -26.99
N TYR A 196 14.56 -11.28 -27.20
CA TYR A 196 15.65 -11.90 -27.95
C TYR A 196 16.11 -13.23 -27.30
N THR A 197 16.35 -13.22 -25.98
CA THR A 197 16.81 -14.40 -25.24
C THR A 197 15.79 -15.54 -25.30
N GLN A 198 14.50 -15.24 -25.16
CA GLN A 198 13.43 -16.24 -25.28
C GLN A 198 13.37 -16.83 -26.69
N CYS A 199 13.45 -15.99 -27.74
CA CYS A 199 13.44 -16.45 -29.13
C CYS A 199 14.62 -17.36 -29.46
N VAL A 200 15.85 -17.02 -29.02
CA VAL A 200 17.03 -17.87 -29.22
C VAL A 200 16.90 -19.19 -28.46
N THR A 201 16.35 -19.15 -27.24
CA THR A 201 16.11 -20.36 -26.43
C THR A 201 15.09 -21.29 -27.09
N ALA A 202 14.12 -20.72 -27.81
CA ALA A 202 13.15 -21.46 -28.61
C ALA A 202 13.72 -21.98 -29.95
N GLY A 203 15.02 -21.81 -30.21
CA GLY A 203 15.68 -22.30 -31.42
C GLY A 203 15.57 -21.37 -32.63
N GLY A 204 15.14 -20.12 -32.44
CA GLY A 204 15.10 -19.11 -33.49
C GLY A 204 16.50 -18.69 -33.96
N THR A 205 16.58 -18.17 -35.19
CA THR A 205 17.84 -17.64 -35.71
C THR A 205 18.14 -16.26 -35.12
N ALA A 206 19.42 -15.89 -35.01
CA ALA A 206 19.81 -14.58 -34.47
C ALA A 206 19.21 -13.39 -35.25
N GLU A 207 18.99 -13.55 -36.55
CA GLU A 207 18.41 -12.53 -37.42
C GLU A 207 16.90 -12.36 -37.17
N ASP A 208 16.17 -13.47 -37.04
CA ASP A 208 14.74 -13.44 -36.72
C ASP A 208 14.49 -12.92 -35.31
N CYS A 209 15.27 -13.39 -34.34
CA CYS A 209 15.18 -12.93 -32.96
C CYS A 209 15.59 -11.47 -32.80
N GLY A 210 16.58 -11.01 -33.58
CA GLY A 210 16.99 -9.61 -33.62
C GLY A 210 15.87 -8.70 -34.12
N SER A 211 15.16 -9.14 -35.16
CA SER A 211 14.01 -8.39 -35.72
C SER A 211 12.84 -8.34 -34.72
N GLN A 212 12.49 -9.46 -34.09
CA GLN A 212 11.43 -9.52 -33.08
C GLN A 212 11.72 -8.64 -31.86
N ALA A 213 12.97 -8.64 -31.38
CA ALA A 213 13.38 -7.78 -30.27
C ALA A 213 13.32 -6.30 -30.65
N ALA A 214 13.71 -5.93 -31.88
CA ALA A 214 13.62 -4.56 -32.37
C ALA A 214 12.17 -4.07 -32.47
N ASP A 215 11.27 -4.92 -32.97
CA ASP A 215 9.83 -4.61 -33.05
C ASP A 215 9.21 -4.48 -31.67
N ALA A 216 9.51 -5.40 -30.76
CA ALA A 216 9.07 -5.35 -29.37
C ALA A 216 9.55 -4.09 -28.64
N ARG A 217 10.79 -3.65 -28.91
CA ARG A 217 11.33 -2.38 -28.38
C ARG A 217 10.57 -1.18 -28.94
N SER A 218 10.37 -1.15 -30.26
CA SER A 218 9.70 -0.06 -30.95
C SER A 218 8.26 0.12 -30.44
N HIS A 219 7.54 -1.00 -30.29
CA HIS A 219 6.18 -1.02 -29.75
C HIS A 219 6.13 -0.61 -28.27
N CYS A 220 7.05 -1.10 -27.44
CA CYS A 220 7.16 -0.68 -26.05
C CYS A 220 7.39 0.83 -25.92
N ILE A 221 8.29 1.39 -26.75
CA ILE A 221 8.55 2.83 -26.74
C ILE A 221 7.32 3.63 -27.20
N SER A 222 6.60 3.17 -28.22
CA SER A 222 5.42 3.88 -28.71
C SER A 222 4.27 3.88 -27.69
N GLU A 223 4.00 2.74 -27.06
CA GLU A 223 2.85 2.58 -26.16
C GLU A 223 3.11 3.04 -24.73
N HIS A 224 4.36 2.96 -24.27
CA HIS A 224 4.68 3.12 -22.84
C HIS A 224 5.69 4.22 -22.53
N CYS A 225 6.44 4.72 -23.53
CA CYS A 225 7.45 5.75 -23.32
C CYS A 225 7.10 7.09 -23.95
N GLN A 226 6.11 7.15 -24.83
CA GLN A 226 5.56 8.44 -25.23
C GLN A 226 4.85 9.07 -24.03
N THR A 227 5.51 10.02 -23.39
CA THR A 227 4.80 11.18 -22.87
C THR A 227 4.28 11.89 -24.11
N THR A 228 3.06 11.61 -24.56
CA THR A 228 2.37 12.61 -25.36
C THR A 228 2.32 13.83 -24.43
N PRO A 229 3.01 14.95 -24.76
CA PRO A 229 2.88 16.14 -23.93
C PRO A 229 1.39 16.41 -23.81
N GLU A 230 0.90 16.66 -22.59
CA GLU A 230 -0.51 17.06 -22.46
C GLU A 230 -0.74 18.20 -23.44
N PRO A 231 -1.80 18.13 -24.28
CA PRO A 231 -2.05 19.14 -25.28
C PRO A 231 -2.05 20.49 -24.59
N THR A 232 -1.21 21.41 -25.06
CA THR A 232 -1.06 22.73 -24.41
C THR A 232 -2.41 23.44 -24.34
N CYS A 233 -2.54 24.47 -23.51
CA CYS A 233 -3.77 25.26 -23.50
C CYS A 233 -4.14 25.77 -24.91
N GLN A 234 -3.13 26.18 -25.68
CA GLN A 234 -3.24 26.55 -27.10
C GLN A 234 -3.79 25.41 -27.95
N ASP A 235 -3.30 24.17 -27.77
CA ASP A 235 -3.75 23.00 -28.52
C ASP A 235 -5.20 22.62 -28.17
N ARG A 236 -5.57 22.70 -26.90
CA ARG A 236 -6.95 22.46 -26.44
C ARG A 236 -7.92 23.51 -26.97
N CYS A 237 -7.53 24.78 -26.94
CA CYS A 237 -8.33 25.87 -27.53
C CYS A 237 -8.44 25.73 -29.06
N THR A 238 -7.38 25.31 -29.74
CA THR A 238 -7.39 25.04 -31.18
C THR A 238 -8.29 23.87 -31.54
N ALA A 239 -8.24 22.78 -30.77
CA ALA A 239 -9.12 21.62 -30.95
C ALA A 239 -10.59 21.99 -30.76
N ARG A 240 -10.91 22.77 -29.72
CA ARG A 240 -12.27 23.26 -29.45
C ARG A 240 -12.79 24.17 -30.56
N ALA A 241 -11.95 25.08 -31.07
CA ALA A 241 -12.32 25.96 -32.17
C ALA A 241 -12.57 25.16 -33.47
N ARG A 242 -11.75 24.15 -33.77
CA ARG A 242 -11.94 23.26 -34.92
C ARG A 242 -13.24 22.46 -34.84
N ALA A 243 -13.56 21.89 -33.67
CA ALA A 243 -14.82 21.16 -33.48
C ALA A 243 -16.07 22.06 -33.72
N ALA A 244 -16.00 23.33 -33.33
CA ALA A 244 -17.06 24.31 -33.63
C ALA A 244 -17.15 24.63 -35.13
N ALA A 245 -16.02 24.64 -35.86
CA ALA A 245 -15.98 24.79 -37.31
C ALA A 245 -16.72 23.66 -38.02
N GLU A 246 -16.43 22.42 -37.63
CA GLU A 246 -17.03 21.22 -38.21
C GLU A 246 -18.55 21.21 -38.01
N GLN A 247 -19.01 21.59 -36.82
CA GLN A 247 -20.44 21.73 -36.54
C GLN A 247 -21.09 22.85 -37.36
N CYS A 248 -20.40 23.98 -37.52
CA CYS A 248 -20.88 25.11 -38.33
C CYS A 248 -21.04 24.72 -39.82
N VAL A 249 -20.07 24.00 -40.38
CA VAL A 249 -20.14 23.49 -41.76
C VAL A 249 -21.21 22.41 -41.90
N ALA A 250 -21.33 21.49 -40.92
CA ALA A 250 -22.36 20.46 -40.91
C ALA A 250 -23.78 21.04 -40.84
N ALA A 251 -23.96 22.21 -40.20
CA ALA A 251 -25.21 22.96 -40.17
C ALA A 251 -25.51 23.74 -41.47
N GLY A 252 -24.63 23.66 -42.47
CA GLY A 252 -24.84 24.27 -43.80
C GLY A 252 -24.54 25.76 -43.87
N HIS A 253 -23.83 26.31 -42.89
CA HIS A 253 -23.38 27.70 -42.95
C HIS A 253 -22.24 27.87 -43.97
N PRO A 254 -22.10 29.07 -44.56
CA PRO A 254 -21.05 29.32 -45.53
C PRO A 254 -19.66 29.30 -44.85
N THR A 255 -18.68 28.76 -45.57
CA THR A 255 -17.35 28.41 -45.04
C THR A 255 -16.58 29.63 -44.50
N ASP A 256 -16.82 30.81 -45.06
CA ASP A 256 -16.26 32.08 -44.60
C ASP A 256 -16.79 32.46 -43.20
N ALA A 257 -18.09 32.35 -42.97
CA ALA A 257 -18.71 32.58 -41.67
C ALA A 257 -18.20 31.59 -40.60
N CYS A 258 -18.03 30.32 -40.97
CA CYS A 258 -17.48 29.31 -40.06
C CYS A 258 -16.00 29.56 -39.74
N SER A 259 -15.22 30.05 -40.70
CA SER A 259 -13.81 30.40 -40.49
C SER A 259 -13.64 31.60 -39.55
N THR A 260 -14.50 32.61 -39.67
CA THR A 260 -14.53 33.75 -38.73
C THR A 260 -14.92 33.32 -37.32
N LEU A 261 -15.90 32.43 -37.19
CA LEU A 261 -16.31 31.87 -35.90
C LEU A 261 -15.15 31.13 -35.20
N VAL A 262 -14.37 30.35 -35.94
CA VAL A 262 -13.17 29.65 -35.42
C VAL A 262 -12.14 30.63 -34.87
N GLN A 263 -11.82 31.69 -35.61
CA GLN A 263 -10.83 32.68 -35.19
C GLN A 263 -11.27 33.40 -33.91
N GLN A 264 -12.55 33.75 -33.80
CA GLN A 264 -13.11 34.40 -32.61
C GLN A 264 -13.13 33.46 -31.40
N LEU A 265 -13.54 32.20 -31.57
CA LEU A 265 -13.54 31.19 -30.52
C LEU A 265 -12.13 30.87 -30.02
N LEU A 266 -11.17 30.75 -30.92
CA LEU A 266 -9.78 30.50 -30.56
C LEU A 266 -9.20 31.68 -29.78
N ALA A 267 -9.35 32.90 -30.28
CA ALA A 267 -8.84 34.10 -29.63
C ALA A 267 -9.42 34.26 -28.21
N HIS A 268 -10.74 34.12 -28.07
CA HIS A 268 -11.40 34.23 -26.77
C HIS A 268 -11.01 33.09 -25.81
N CYS A 269 -10.88 31.85 -26.31
CA CYS A 269 -10.45 30.73 -25.48
C CYS A 269 -9.03 30.94 -24.94
N VAL A 270 -8.12 31.42 -25.77
CA VAL A 270 -6.72 31.68 -25.39
C VAL A 270 -6.64 32.81 -24.36
N GLU A 271 -7.36 33.92 -24.58
CA GLU A 271 -7.37 35.06 -23.66
C GLU A 271 -7.88 34.69 -22.26
N GLU A 272 -8.98 33.94 -22.19
CA GLU A 272 -9.64 33.61 -20.91
C GLU A 272 -8.99 32.44 -20.16
N ASN A 273 -8.36 31.49 -20.88
CA ASN A 273 -7.95 30.21 -20.29
C ASN A 273 -6.45 29.93 -20.38
N CYS A 274 -5.72 30.65 -21.24
CA CYS A 274 -4.30 30.38 -21.50
C CYS A 274 -3.38 31.54 -21.10
N THR A 275 -3.91 32.64 -20.57
CA THR A 275 -3.09 33.67 -19.94
C THR A 275 -2.66 33.17 -18.57
N ASP A 276 -1.36 32.95 -18.38
CA ASP A 276 -0.82 32.61 -17.07
C ASP A 276 -1.17 33.71 -16.05
N PRO A 277 -1.47 33.36 -14.79
CA PRO A 277 -1.64 34.37 -13.75
C PRO A 277 -0.38 35.22 -13.67
N ALA A 278 -0.53 36.53 -13.45
CA ALA A 278 0.61 37.40 -13.23
C ALA A 278 1.48 36.86 -12.08
N PRO A 279 2.81 36.87 -12.21
CA PRO A 279 3.72 36.41 -11.17
C PRO A 279 3.39 37.13 -9.86
N ASP A 280 3.43 36.40 -8.76
CA ASP A 280 3.15 37.01 -7.47
C ASP A 280 4.39 37.70 -6.90
N CYS A 281 4.23 38.47 -5.82
CA CYS A 281 5.32 39.26 -5.23
C CYS A 281 6.54 38.40 -4.86
N ARG A 282 6.36 37.11 -4.56
CA ARG A 282 7.45 36.19 -4.24
C ARG A 282 8.23 35.83 -5.49
N ASP A 283 7.55 35.57 -6.60
CA ASP A 283 8.17 35.29 -7.90
C ASP A 283 9.01 36.49 -8.37
N ASP A 284 8.47 37.72 -8.25
CA ASP A 284 9.21 38.95 -8.57
C ASP A 284 10.45 39.14 -7.66
N CYS A 285 10.37 38.73 -6.38
CA CYS A 285 11.49 38.79 -5.46
C CYS A 285 12.58 37.76 -5.79
N GLU A 286 12.19 36.57 -6.23
CA GLU A 286 13.09 35.50 -6.67
C GLU A 286 13.83 35.91 -7.96
N ASP A 287 13.09 36.40 -8.96
CA ASP A 287 13.66 36.91 -10.22
C ASP A 287 14.64 38.07 -9.97
N HIS A 288 14.33 38.96 -9.03
CA HIS A 288 15.21 40.05 -8.68
C HIS A 288 16.48 39.57 -7.95
N ALA A 289 16.36 38.57 -7.09
CA ALA A 289 17.48 37.96 -6.40
C ALA A 289 18.41 37.23 -7.37
N GLU A 290 17.86 36.52 -8.35
CA GLU A 290 18.61 35.87 -9.42
C GLU A 290 19.38 36.90 -10.26
N GLN A 291 18.72 37.98 -10.70
CA GLN A 291 19.39 39.06 -11.44
C GLN A 291 20.52 39.71 -10.64
N GLN A 292 20.36 39.87 -9.32
CA GLN A 292 21.41 40.39 -8.45
C GLN A 292 22.56 39.40 -8.25
N PHE A 293 22.26 38.10 -8.16
CA PHE A 293 23.26 37.04 -8.11
C PHE A 293 24.12 37.05 -9.38
N GLU A 294 23.48 37.04 -10.56
CA GLU A 294 24.15 37.07 -11.85
C GLU A 294 25.02 38.32 -12.02
N ALA A 295 24.48 39.50 -11.65
CA ALA A 295 25.23 40.74 -11.69
C ALA A 295 26.46 40.73 -10.74
N CYS A 296 26.33 40.13 -9.56
CA CYS A 296 27.42 39.98 -8.60
C CYS A 296 28.54 39.06 -9.11
N VAL A 297 28.16 37.91 -9.71
CA VAL A 297 29.12 36.98 -10.32
C VAL A 297 29.80 37.63 -11.52
N ALA A 298 29.04 38.34 -12.37
CA ALA A 298 29.58 39.07 -13.51
C ALA A 298 30.56 40.20 -13.09
N ALA A 299 30.38 40.78 -11.91
CA ALA A 299 31.29 41.75 -11.31
C ALA A 299 32.54 41.12 -10.66
N GLY A 300 32.70 39.80 -10.73
CA GLY A 300 33.87 39.07 -10.21
C GLY A 300 33.76 38.66 -8.75
N GLY A 301 32.56 38.67 -8.17
CA GLY A 301 32.31 38.08 -6.85
C GLY A 301 32.43 36.55 -6.86
N SER A 302 32.71 35.95 -5.70
CA SER A 302 32.61 34.49 -5.56
C SER A 302 31.14 34.08 -5.47
N GLU A 303 30.80 32.95 -6.09
CA GLU A 303 29.42 32.43 -6.08
C GLU A 303 28.83 32.31 -4.68
N ASP A 304 29.58 31.84 -3.69
CA ASP A 304 29.09 31.71 -2.31
C ASP A 304 28.75 33.06 -1.67
N SER A 305 29.54 34.11 -1.98
CA SER A 305 29.27 35.46 -1.49
C SER A 305 28.10 36.10 -2.22
N CYS A 306 27.98 35.87 -3.53
CA CYS A 306 26.88 36.37 -4.34
C CYS A 306 25.55 35.69 -3.98
N ARG A 307 25.56 34.38 -3.73
CA ARG A 307 24.38 33.62 -3.29
C ARG A 307 23.88 34.12 -1.95
N SER A 308 24.77 34.24 -0.97
CA SER A 308 24.41 34.76 0.36
C SER A 308 23.80 36.18 0.31
N ALA A 309 24.27 37.01 -0.62
CA ALA A 309 23.75 38.36 -0.83
C ALA A 309 22.38 38.36 -1.53
N ALA A 310 22.20 37.51 -2.54
CA ALA A 310 20.93 37.32 -3.23
C ALA A 310 19.85 36.76 -2.29
N ASP A 311 20.15 35.70 -1.53
CA ASP A 311 19.23 35.11 -0.55
C ASP A 311 18.80 36.13 0.53
N SER A 312 19.74 37.00 0.94
CA SER A 312 19.44 38.07 1.91
C SER A 312 18.54 39.16 1.31
N ALA A 313 18.75 39.49 0.03
CA ALA A 313 17.94 40.47 -0.70
C ALA A 313 16.53 39.94 -1.00
N GLU A 314 16.42 38.67 -1.39
CA GLU A 314 15.16 37.94 -1.55
C GLU A 314 14.39 37.92 -0.23
N GLY A 315 15.04 37.50 0.86
CA GLY A 315 14.43 37.47 2.19
C GLY A 315 13.92 38.84 2.65
N ALA A 316 14.67 39.92 2.36
CA ALA A 316 14.23 41.28 2.65
C ALA A 316 13.04 41.71 1.76
N CYS A 317 13.06 41.34 0.47
CA CYS A 317 11.99 41.60 -0.49
C CYS A 317 10.69 40.88 -0.08
N VAL A 318 10.77 39.59 0.23
CA VAL A 318 9.64 38.77 0.70
C VAL A 318 9.09 39.29 2.03
N MET A 319 9.94 39.79 2.93
CA MET A 319 9.49 40.44 4.16
C MET A 319 8.73 41.76 3.89
N HIS A 320 9.06 42.46 2.82
CA HIS A 320 8.31 43.63 2.35
C HIS A 320 7.02 43.27 1.61
N CYS A 321 6.93 42.08 0.99
CA CYS A 321 5.67 41.56 0.45
C CYS A 321 4.58 41.43 1.53
N GLY A 322 4.96 41.24 2.80
CA GLY A 322 4.03 41.18 3.94
C GLY A 322 3.43 42.53 4.39
N ASN A 323 3.91 43.67 3.87
CA ASN A 323 3.45 45.01 4.25
C ASN A 323 3.07 45.91 3.05
N GLY A 324 3.03 45.35 1.83
CA GLY A 324 2.90 46.15 0.60
C GLY A 324 1.88 45.66 -0.44
N SER A 325 1.26 44.50 -0.27
CA SER A 325 0.12 44.07 -1.07
C SER A 325 -1.11 44.02 -0.17
N SER A 326 -2.00 44.99 -0.32
CA SER A 326 -3.38 44.80 0.14
C SER A 326 -4.21 44.35 -1.05
N ASP A 327 -3.82 43.24 -1.66
CA ASP A 327 -4.84 42.40 -2.28
C ASP A 327 -5.62 41.76 -1.13
N PRO A 328 -6.91 42.09 -0.94
CA PRO A 328 -7.68 41.51 0.14
C PRO A 328 -7.57 39.99 0.15
N ASP A 329 -7.59 39.37 1.34
CA ASP A 329 -7.63 37.92 1.42
C ASP A 329 -8.83 37.36 0.62
N CYS A 330 -8.78 36.07 0.25
CA CYS A 330 -9.81 35.49 -0.60
C CYS A 330 -11.24 35.69 -0.05
N PRO A 331 -11.51 35.54 1.26
CA PRO A 331 -12.79 35.94 1.85
C PRO A 331 -13.18 37.40 1.62
N THR A 332 -12.22 38.32 1.73
CA THR A 332 -12.44 39.75 1.52
C THR A 332 -12.64 40.10 0.04
N ARG A 333 -12.00 39.38 -0.89
CA ARG A 333 -12.27 39.47 -2.34
C ARG A 333 -13.68 38.98 -2.68
N CYS A 334 -14.07 37.82 -2.15
CA CYS A 334 -15.41 37.28 -2.33
C CYS A 334 -16.49 38.22 -1.75
N ALA A 335 -16.23 38.85 -0.60
CA ALA A 335 -17.13 39.84 -0.03
C ALA A 335 -17.23 41.11 -0.90
N SER A 336 -16.10 41.59 -1.44
CA SER A 336 -16.07 42.77 -2.32
C SER A 336 -16.80 42.52 -3.64
N ALA A 337 -16.63 41.34 -4.24
CA ALA A 337 -17.36 40.94 -5.45
C ALA A 337 -18.87 40.85 -5.21
N ALA A 338 -19.28 40.29 -4.06
CA ALA A 338 -20.69 40.22 -3.66
C ALA A 338 -21.31 41.60 -3.44
N GLU A 339 -20.59 42.56 -2.85
CA GLU A 339 -21.06 43.93 -2.72
C GLU A 339 -21.20 44.63 -4.09
N GLY A 340 -20.35 44.31 -5.07
CA GLY A 340 -20.54 44.74 -6.46
C GLY A 340 -21.85 44.22 -7.08
N LEU A 341 -22.17 42.94 -6.86
CA LEU A 341 -23.43 42.33 -7.31
C LEU A 341 -24.65 42.97 -6.64
N LYS A 342 -24.57 43.26 -5.34
CA LYS A 342 -25.61 43.97 -4.59
C LYS A 342 -25.87 45.36 -5.15
N ALA A 343 -24.80 46.12 -5.42
CA ALA A 343 -24.91 47.47 -5.98
C ALA A 343 -25.59 47.46 -7.36
N HIS A 344 -25.26 46.48 -8.21
CA HIS A 344 -25.92 46.31 -9.50
C HIS A 344 -27.40 45.93 -9.35
N CYS A 345 -27.71 44.96 -8.47
CA CYS A 345 -29.08 44.52 -8.17
C CYS A 345 -29.97 45.68 -7.69
N ILE A 346 -29.45 46.57 -6.85
CA ILE A 346 -30.16 47.77 -6.38
C ILE A 346 -30.32 48.79 -7.52
N ALA A 347 -29.30 48.95 -8.37
CA ALA A 347 -29.36 49.86 -9.52
C ALA A 347 -30.43 49.44 -10.54
N GLU A 348 -30.73 48.15 -10.64
CA GLU A 348 -31.84 47.61 -11.44
C GLU A 348 -33.23 47.80 -10.79
N GLY A 349 -33.30 48.40 -9.60
CA GLY A 349 -34.55 48.76 -8.92
C GLY A 349 -35.14 47.65 -8.04
N ASN A 350 -34.36 46.62 -7.70
CA ASN A 350 -34.79 45.55 -6.79
C ASN A 350 -34.73 46.00 -5.31
N ASP A 351 -35.40 45.24 -4.45
CA ASP A 351 -35.42 45.52 -3.01
C ASP A 351 -34.01 45.38 -2.37
N PRO A 352 -33.53 46.38 -1.60
CA PRO A 352 -32.19 46.35 -1.02
C PRO A 352 -31.93 45.22 -0.03
N ALA A 353 -32.95 44.76 0.72
CA ALA A 353 -32.79 43.67 1.67
C ALA A 353 -32.68 42.33 0.95
N GLU A 354 -33.45 42.14 -0.12
CA GLU A 354 -33.34 40.96 -0.98
C GLU A 354 -32.00 40.91 -1.72
N CYS A 355 -31.52 42.03 -2.27
CA CYS A 355 -30.19 42.14 -2.88
C CYS A 355 -29.07 41.87 -1.85
N GLY A 356 -29.23 42.33 -0.61
CA GLY A 356 -28.29 42.07 0.48
C GLY A 356 -28.19 40.59 0.86
N ALA A 357 -29.32 39.88 0.91
CA ALA A 357 -29.34 38.45 1.18
C ALA A 357 -28.67 37.64 0.07
N ARG A 358 -28.95 37.97 -1.20
CA ARG A 358 -28.35 37.32 -2.37
C ARG A 358 -26.84 37.54 -2.44
N ALA A 359 -26.38 38.75 -2.15
CA ALA A 359 -24.96 39.06 -2.09
C ALA A 359 -24.25 38.29 -0.95
N ALA A 360 -24.85 38.23 0.23
CA ALA A 360 -24.28 37.45 1.34
C ALA A 360 -24.19 35.94 1.03
N GLU A 361 -25.15 35.40 0.27
CA GLU A 361 -25.11 34.02 -0.22
C GLU A 361 -24.02 33.82 -1.28
N ALA A 362 -23.91 34.73 -2.25
CA ALA A 362 -22.87 34.70 -3.26
C ALA A 362 -21.45 34.79 -2.66
N ALA A 363 -21.25 35.63 -1.64
CA ALA A 363 -19.99 35.69 -0.90
C ALA A 363 -19.65 34.36 -0.23
N ARG A 364 -20.61 33.70 0.43
CA ARG A 364 -20.40 32.39 1.08
C ARG A 364 -20.04 31.29 0.06
N HIS A 365 -20.72 31.26 -1.08
CA HIS A 365 -20.43 30.30 -2.14
C HIS A 365 -19.06 30.53 -2.76
N CYS A 366 -18.71 31.79 -3.04
CA CYS A 366 -17.38 32.16 -3.53
C CYS A 366 -16.29 31.69 -2.57
N VAL A 367 -16.46 31.90 -1.26
CA VAL A 367 -15.48 31.45 -0.27
C VAL A 367 -15.36 29.92 -0.26
N ALA A 368 -16.48 29.20 -0.27
CA ALA A 368 -16.49 27.75 -0.23
C ALA A 368 -15.89 27.08 -1.48
N GLU A 369 -16.05 27.70 -2.65
CA GLU A 369 -15.60 27.11 -3.92
C GLU A 369 -14.20 27.56 -4.35
N ARG A 370 -13.76 28.75 -3.90
CA ARG A 370 -12.55 29.42 -4.44
C ARG A 370 -11.49 29.73 -3.39
N CYS A 371 -11.80 29.69 -2.10
CA CYS A 371 -10.85 30.10 -1.06
C CYS A 371 -10.27 28.95 -0.22
N ASP A 372 -10.91 27.78 -0.20
CA ASP A 372 -10.36 26.60 0.48
C ASP A 372 -9.64 25.71 -0.55
N GLY A 373 -8.30 25.60 -0.42
CA GLY A 373 -7.52 24.61 -1.16
C GLY A 373 -8.10 23.22 -0.93
N THR A 374 -8.12 22.39 -1.98
CA THR A 374 -8.77 21.07 -2.09
C THR A 374 -9.15 20.48 -0.72
N PRO A 375 -10.45 20.47 -0.34
CA PRO A 375 -10.87 19.83 0.89
C PRO A 375 -10.42 18.37 0.82
N GLU A 376 -9.68 17.90 1.84
CA GLU A 376 -9.58 16.46 2.07
C GLU A 376 -11.01 15.89 2.00
N PRO A 377 -11.24 14.78 1.27
CA PRO A 377 -12.57 14.22 1.15
C PRO A 377 -13.14 14.01 2.56
N PRO A 378 -14.36 14.50 2.85
CA PRO A 378 -14.88 14.52 4.20
C PRO A 378 -14.89 13.09 4.76
N THR A 379 -14.33 12.94 5.95
CA THR A 379 -14.32 11.65 6.64
C THR A 379 -15.76 11.14 6.82
N CYS A 380 -15.97 9.82 6.87
CA CYS A 380 -17.31 9.26 7.07
C CYS A 380 -18.04 9.85 8.31
N PRO A 381 -17.37 10.06 9.48
CA PRO A 381 -17.98 10.77 10.59
C PRO A 381 -18.43 12.20 10.25
N ALA A 382 -17.65 12.95 9.45
CA ALA A 382 -18.03 14.29 9.01
C ALA A 382 -19.27 14.26 8.08
N LEU A 383 -19.39 13.26 7.20
CA LEU A 383 -20.59 13.05 6.39
C LEU A 383 -21.81 12.69 7.25
N CYS A 384 -21.64 11.83 8.25
CA CYS A 384 -22.71 11.51 9.21
C CYS A 384 -23.11 12.73 10.04
N GLU A 385 -22.18 13.60 10.40
CA GLU A 385 -22.46 14.85 11.12
C GLU A 385 -23.26 15.83 10.26
N LEU A 386 -22.95 15.95 8.97
CA LEU A 386 -23.73 16.74 8.02
C LEU A 386 -25.17 16.23 7.91
N HIS A 387 -25.37 14.91 7.85
CA HIS A 387 -26.70 14.31 7.88
C HIS A 387 -27.45 14.63 9.17
N ALA A 388 -26.81 14.46 10.33
CA ALA A 388 -27.42 14.78 11.62
C ALA A 388 -27.83 16.26 11.74
N ARG A 389 -27.01 17.18 11.22
CA ARG A 389 -27.34 18.61 11.17
C ARG A 389 -28.53 18.90 10.27
N ALA A 390 -28.62 18.25 9.11
CA ALA A 390 -29.77 18.37 8.23
C ALA A 390 -31.07 17.85 8.89
N ASP A 391 -30.97 16.75 9.64
CA ASP A 391 -32.09 16.15 10.37
C ASP A 391 -32.57 17.03 11.53
N PHE A 392 -31.62 17.63 12.26
CA PHE A 392 -31.91 18.66 13.25
C PHE A 392 -32.71 19.83 12.64
N GLY A 393 -32.24 20.38 11.52
CA GLY A 393 -32.92 21.49 10.84
C GLY A 393 -34.35 21.16 10.40
N ARG A 394 -34.57 19.95 9.88
CA ARG A 394 -35.92 19.47 9.52
C ARG A 394 -36.82 19.30 10.75
N CYS A 395 -36.28 18.81 11.86
CA CYS A 395 -37.03 18.66 13.11
C CYS A 395 -37.47 20.01 13.68
N VAL A 396 -36.57 21.01 13.70
CA VAL A 396 -36.91 22.37 14.15
C VAL A 396 -37.95 23.02 13.23
N THR A 397 -37.81 22.86 11.92
CA THR A 397 -38.78 23.37 10.93
C THR A 397 -40.16 22.73 11.08
N ALA A 398 -40.21 21.46 11.51
CA ALA A 398 -41.45 20.76 11.82
C ALA A 398 -42.08 21.16 13.18
N GLY A 399 -41.51 22.15 13.88
CA GLY A 399 -42.03 22.66 15.15
C GLY A 399 -41.57 21.87 16.38
N GLY A 400 -40.54 21.02 16.24
CA GLY A 400 -39.93 20.34 17.39
C GLY A 400 -39.19 21.31 18.31
N THR A 401 -39.09 20.96 19.60
CA THR A 401 -38.26 21.74 20.54
C THR A 401 -36.78 21.48 20.24
N THR A 402 -35.95 22.50 20.42
CA THR A 402 -34.50 22.43 20.16
C THR A 402 -33.84 21.25 20.86
N ASP A 403 -34.17 20.99 22.12
CA ASP A 403 -33.58 19.89 22.89
C ASP A 403 -34.00 18.51 22.38
N ALA A 404 -35.27 18.34 22.01
CA ALA A 404 -35.75 17.09 21.42
C ALA A 404 -35.12 16.83 20.06
N CYS A 405 -35.01 17.87 19.22
CA CYS A 405 -34.37 17.78 17.91
C CYS A 405 -32.88 17.50 18.02
N LYS A 406 -32.20 18.07 19.03
CA LYS A 406 -30.78 17.81 19.29
C LYS A 406 -30.54 16.36 19.71
N SER A 407 -31.36 15.82 20.63
CA SER A 407 -31.27 14.42 21.04
C SER A 407 -31.49 13.49 19.85
N GLN A 408 -32.52 13.76 19.04
CA GLN A 408 -32.82 12.94 17.86
C GLN A 408 -31.70 13.00 16.81
N ALA A 409 -31.11 14.17 16.56
CA ALA A 409 -30.01 14.30 15.63
C ALA A 409 -28.74 13.57 16.10
N LEU A 410 -28.47 13.55 17.41
CA LEU A 410 -27.37 12.77 17.98
C LEU A 410 -27.61 11.26 17.85
N ASP A 411 -28.83 10.78 18.06
CA ASP A 411 -29.17 9.37 17.86
C ASP A 411 -29.00 8.93 16.39
N GLU A 412 -29.42 9.78 15.44
CA GLU A 412 -29.23 9.54 14.00
C GLU A 412 -27.75 9.61 13.60
N PHE A 413 -26.97 10.52 14.19
CA PHE A 413 -25.51 10.58 14.01
C PHE A 413 -24.85 9.28 14.45
N HIS A 414 -25.12 8.83 15.69
CA HIS A 414 -24.56 7.59 16.21
C HIS A 414 -24.99 6.37 15.38
N GLY A 415 -26.26 6.32 14.97
CA GLY A 415 -26.76 5.28 14.07
C GLY A 415 -26.07 5.27 12.71
N CYS A 416 -25.82 6.46 12.13
CA CYS A 416 -25.09 6.61 10.87
C CYS A 416 -23.64 6.12 11.01
N VAL A 417 -22.93 6.54 12.06
CA VAL A 417 -21.55 6.12 12.32
C VAL A 417 -21.45 4.61 12.49
N THR A 418 -22.33 4.00 13.29
CA THR A 418 -22.33 2.54 13.50
C THR A 418 -22.68 1.75 12.24
N LEU A 419 -23.54 2.28 11.37
CA LEU A 419 -23.98 1.56 10.16
C LEU A 419 -23.06 1.76 8.96
N HIS A 420 -22.33 2.88 8.89
CA HIS A 420 -21.64 3.31 7.69
C HIS A 420 -20.16 3.63 7.88
N CYS A 421 -19.73 3.96 9.11
CA CYS A 421 -18.36 4.40 9.38
C CYS A 421 -17.53 3.41 10.19
N GLU A 422 -18.17 2.48 10.90
CA GLU A 422 -17.49 1.28 11.39
C GLU A 422 -17.47 0.25 10.26
N PRO A 423 -16.32 0.02 9.59
CA PRO A 423 -16.24 -1.07 8.63
C PRO A 423 -16.58 -2.38 9.36
N PRO A 424 -17.28 -3.33 8.70
CA PRO A 424 -17.46 -4.65 9.30
C PRO A 424 -16.09 -5.20 9.69
N PRO A 425 -15.98 -5.90 10.83
CA PRO A 425 -14.70 -6.48 11.22
C PRO A 425 -14.18 -7.33 10.06
N SER A 426 -12.91 -7.15 9.72
CA SER A 426 -12.28 -7.93 8.67
C SER A 426 -12.44 -9.42 8.94
N CYS A 427 -12.38 -10.25 7.90
CA CYS A 427 -12.49 -11.70 8.09
C CYS A 427 -11.45 -12.21 9.11
N SER A 428 -10.24 -11.64 9.12
CA SER A 428 -9.23 -11.91 10.15
C SER A 428 -9.69 -11.54 11.56
N GLN A 429 -10.31 -10.37 11.76
CA GLN A 429 -10.86 -9.95 13.05
C GLN A 429 -12.00 -10.84 13.52
N LEU A 430 -12.83 -11.37 12.61
CA LEU A 430 -13.86 -12.36 12.92
C LEU A 430 -13.25 -13.70 13.36
N CYS A 431 -12.18 -14.14 12.69
CA CYS A 431 -11.44 -15.33 13.09
C CYS A 431 -10.70 -15.16 14.42
N ASP A 432 -10.18 -13.97 14.72
CA ASP A 432 -9.59 -13.62 16.02
C ASP A 432 -10.65 -13.69 17.13
N ALA A 433 -11.84 -13.14 16.87
CA ALA A 433 -12.95 -13.21 17.82
C ALA A 433 -13.42 -14.66 18.07
N ARG A 434 -13.34 -15.53 17.06
CA ARG A 434 -13.62 -16.98 17.19
C ARG A 434 -12.55 -17.67 18.03
N ALA A 435 -11.27 -17.42 17.75
CA ALA A 435 -10.14 -17.94 18.51
C ALA A 435 -10.21 -17.56 20.00
N ALA A 436 -10.47 -16.28 20.30
CA ALA A 436 -10.65 -15.80 21.67
C ALA A 436 -11.83 -16.50 22.39
N ARG A 437 -12.89 -16.87 21.65
CA ARG A 437 -14.04 -17.62 22.19
C ARG A 437 -13.66 -19.07 22.53
N VAL A 438 -12.84 -19.71 21.70
CA VAL A 438 -12.28 -21.05 21.95
C VAL A 438 -11.39 -21.04 23.19
N GLN A 439 -10.48 -20.07 23.30
CA GLN A 439 -9.60 -19.91 24.46
C GLN A 439 -10.39 -19.76 25.77
N ARG A 440 -11.35 -18.82 25.82
CA ARG A 440 -12.20 -18.59 27.00
C ARG A 440 -12.97 -19.85 27.41
N LYS A 441 -13.50 -20.62 26.44
CA LYS A 441 -14.27 -21.83 26.70
C LYS A 441 -13.38 -22.97 27.21
N CYS A 442 -12.15 -23.06 26.71
CA CYS A 442 -11.14 -24.00 27.18
C CYS A 442 -10.71 -23.71 28.63
N LEU A 443 -10.40 -22.45 28.94
CA LEU A 443 -10.02 -22.02 30.29
C LEU A 443 -11.16 -22.26 31.30
N LYS A 444 -12.40 -21.95 30.90
CA LYS A 444 -13.58 -22.20 31.75
C LYS A 444 -13.82 -23.69 32.06
N ARG A 445 -13.26 -24.60 31.25
CA ARG A 445 -13.33 -26.06 31.45
C ARG A 445 -12.12 -26.62 32.22
N GLY A 446 -11.26 -25.75 32.75
CA GLY A 446 -10.08 -26.16 33.53
C GLY A 446 -8.87 -26.54 32.69
N GLY A 447 -8.83 -26.18 31.41
CA GLY A 447 -7.62 -26.32 30.59
C GLY A 447 -6.51 -25.38 31.04
N THR A 448 -5.26 -25.75 30.79
CA THR A 448 -4.10 -24.90 31.08
C THR A 448 -4.01 -23.73 30.10
N ALA A 449 -3.39 -22.62 30.50
CA ALA A 449 -3.26 -21.43 29.66
C ALA A 449 -2.61 -21.73 28.30
N ASP A 450 -1.53 -22.51 28.30
CA ASP A 450 -0.78 -22.86 27.10
C ASP A 450 -1.59 -23.75 26.16
N ALA A 451 -2.28 -24.76 26.70
CA ALA A 451 -3.12 -25.65 25.89
C ALA A 451 -4.32 -24.89 25.29
N CYS A 452 -4.89 -23.95 26.04
CA CYS A 452 -6.00 -23.13 25.57
C CYS A 452 -5.58 -22.07 24.57
N SER A 453 -4.36 -21.51 24.68
CA SER A 453 -3.80 -20.61 23.68
C SER A 453 -3.57 -21.36 22.36
N LYS A 454 -2.92 -22.53 22.43
CA LYS A 454 -2.71 -23.38 21.25
C LYS A 454 -4.03 -23.75 20.55
N ALA A 455 -5.05 -24.13 21.31
CA ALA A 455 -6.37 -24.42 20.75
C ALA A 455 -7.03 -23.20 20.09
N ALA A 456 -6.75 -21.99 20.58
CA ALA A 456 -7.21 -20.75 19.97
C ALA A 456 -6.48 -20.46 18.66
N ASP A 457 -5.15 -20.64 18.63
CA ASP A 457 -4.32 -20.45 17.45
C ASP A 457 -4.65 -21.46 16.34
N ASP A 458 -4.89 -22.72 16.71
CA ASP A 458 -5.34 -23.77 15.77
C ASP A 458 -6.73 -23.42 15.21
N ALA A 459 -7.65 -22.92 16.04
CA ALA A 459 -8.98 -22.49 15.61
C ALA A 459 -8.93 -21.23 14.72
N ARG A 460 -8.00 -20.32 14.98
CA ARG A 460 -7.75 -19.12 14.16
C ARG A 460 -7.21 -19.52 12.79
N THR A 461 -6.18 -20.35 12.76
CA THR A 461 -5.54 -20.84 11.53
C THR A 461 -6.54 -21.57 10.65
N ALA A 462 -7.34 -22.47 11.23
CA ALA A 462 -8.40 -23.18 10.50
C ALA A 462 -9.49 -22.23 9.98
N CYS A 463 -9.82 -21.17 10.73
CA CYS A 463 -10.79 -20.16 10.30
C CYS A 463 -10.25 -19.31 9.13
N LEU A 464 -9.00 -18.86 9.21
CA LEU A 464 -8.37 -18.09 8.15
C LEU A 464 -8.28 -18.90 6.86
N ALA A 465 -7.86 -20.16 6.95
CA ALA A 465 -7.73 -21.06 5.79
C ALA A 465 -9.09 -21.45 5.17
N GLY A 466 -10.14 -21.62 5.98
CA GLY A 466 -11.45 -22.10 5.51
C GLY A 466 -12.49 -21.03 5.20
N VAL A 467 -12.33 -19.80 5.73
CA VAL A 467 -13.35 -18.74 5.67
C VAL A 467 -12.80 -17.43 5.07
N CYS A 468 -11.50 -17.16 5.25
CA CYS A 468 -10.89 -15.88 4.85
C CYS A 468 -9.96 -15.96 3.65
N SER A 469 -10.02 -17.06 2.89
CA SER A 469 -9.35 -17.13 1.60
C SER A 469 -9.90 -16.01 0.72
N PRO A 470 -9.06 -15.14 0.13
CA PRO A 470 -9.56 -14.11 -0.79
C PRO A 470 -10.36 -14.80 -1.91
N PRO A 471 -11.39 -14.14 -2.48
CA PRO A 471 -11.90 -14.60 -3.76
C PRO A 471 -10.70 -14.63 -4.71
N PRO A 472 -10.48 -15.74 -5.41
CA PRO A 472 -9.33 -15.82 -6.29
C PRO A 472 -9.46 -14.74 -7.38
N PRO A 473 -8.33 -14.23 -7.92
CA PRO A 473 -8.37 -13.27 -9.03
C PRO A 473 -9.19 -13.91 -10.16
N ASP A 474 -10.12 -13.17 -10.77
CA ASP A 474 -11.10 -13.65 -11.78
C ASP A 474 -10.60 -14.90 -12.53
N THR A 475 -10.94 -16.09 -12.02
CA THR A 475 -10.17 -17.32 -12.27
C THR A 475 -10.41 -17.95 -13.63
N CYS A 476 -11.15 -17.28 -14.50
CA CYS A 476 -11.45 -17.86 -15.78
C CYS A 476 -10.22 -17.98 -16.66
N ASP A 477 -9.46 -16.89 -16.79
CA ASP A 477 -8.31 -16.90 -17.69
C ASP A 477 -7.21 -17.83 -17.14
N VAL A 478 -6.93 -17.77 -15.84
CA VAL A 478 -5.91 -18.62 -15.21
C VAL A 478 -6.32 -20.11 -15.18
N ASP A 479 -7.60 -20.43 -14.93
CA ASP A 479 -8.05 -21.83 -14.95
C ASP A 479 -8.17 -22.38 -16.38
N CYS A 480 -8.55 -21.56 -17.36
CA CYS A 480 -8.62 -21.95 -18.76
C CYS A 480 -7.22 -22.13 -19.36
N GLU A 481 -6.28 -21.24 -19.05
CA GLU A 481 -4.88 -21.36 -19.44
C GLU A 481 -4.24 -22.62 -18.85
N GLN A 482 -4.47 -22.88 -17.56
CA GLN A 482 -3.94 -24.08 -16.90
C GLN A 482 -4.53 -25.36 -17.50
N ARG A 483 -5.83 -25.40 -17.80
CA ARG A 483 -6.47 -26.57 -18.45
C ARG A 483 -6.00 -26.79 -19.88
N ALA A 484 -5.81 -25.71 -20.64
CA ALA A 484 -5.25 -25.77 -21.98
C ALA A 484 -3.82 -26.31 -21.95
N GLN A 485 -3.03 -25.89 -20.96
CA GLN A 485 -1.66 -26.38 -20.76
C GLN A 485 -1.63 -27.84 -20.33
N ASP A 486 -2.49 -28.27 -19.39
CA ASP A 486 -2.58 -29.67 -18.97
C ASP A 486 -3.00 -30.59 -20.14
N ALA A 487 -3.90 -30.13 -21.01
CA ALA A 487 -4.31 -30.86 -22.21
C ALA A 487 -3.18 -30.94 -23.26
N LYS A 488 -2.39 -29.88 -23.41
CA LYS A 488 -1.19 -29.87 -24.26
C LYS A 488 -0.14 -30.86 -23.77
N ASP A 489 0.12 -30.87 -22.47
CA ASP A 489 1.10 -31.75 -21.84
C ASP A 489 0.70 -33.22 -21.99
N GLN A 490 -0.59 -33.52 -21.82
CA GLN A 490 -1.14 -34.85 -22.05
C GLN A 490 -1.05 -35.27 -23.53
N CYS A 491 -1.41 -34.39 -24.46
CA CYS A 491 -1.31 -34.64 -25.90
C CYS A 491 0.14 -34.93 -26.34
N THR A 492 1.09 -34.21 -25.76
CA THR A 492 2.52 -34.40 -26.00
C THR A 492 3.02 -35.73 -25.40
N ALA A 493 2.54 -36.08 -24.20
CA ALA A 493 2.84 -37.36 -23.56
C ALA A 493 2.32 -38.56 -24.36
N ASP A 494 1.22 -38.39 -25.09
CA ASP A 494 0.65 -39.40 -25.99
C ASP A 494 1.41 -39.52 -27.34
N GLY A 495 2.49 -38.74 -27.53
CA GLY A 495 3.38 -38.82 -28.68
C GLY A 495 2.84 -38.15 -29.94
N THR A 496 1.88 -37.24 -29.79
CA THR A 496 1.31 -36.46 -30.89
C THR A 496 2.25 -35.32 -31.29
N ASP A 497 2.16 -34.85 -32.53
CA ASP A 497 2.95 -33.72 -33.03
C ASP A 497 2.67 -32.44 -32.24
N SER A 498 3.72 -31.67 -31.94
CA SER A 498 3.62 -30.47 -31.08
C SER A 498 2.67 -29.43 -31.65
N ALA A 499 2.65 -29.21 -32.97
CA ALA A 499 1.78 -28.20 -33.57
C ALA A 499 0.30 -28.61 -33.49
N GLN A 500 0.02 -29.91 -33.47
CA GLN A 500 -1.32 -30.44 -33.24
C GLN A 500 -1.74 -30.29 -31.78
N CYS A 501 -0.83 -30.50 -30.83
CA CYS A 501 -1.09 -30.26 -29.40
C CYS A 501 -1.27 -28.77 -29.07
N ASP A 502 -0.53 -27.89 -29.74
CA ASP A 502 -0.71 -26.43 -29.63
C ASP A 502 -2.09 -26.00 -30.13
N SER A 503 -2.50 -26.53 -31.28
CA SER A 503 -3.83 -26.25 -31.85
C SER A 503 -4.97 -26.77 -30.96
N LEU A 504 -4.77 -27.94 -30.33
CA LEU A 504 -5.72 -28.51 -29.36
C LEU A 504 -5.84 -27.62 -28.12
N ALA A 505 -4.72 -27.21 -27.55
CA ALA A 505 -4.66 -26.35 -26.37
C ALA A 505 -5.34 -25.00 -26.61
N GLN A 506 -5.06 -24.36 -27.76
CA GLN A 506 -5.68 -23.10 -28.14
C GLN A 506 -7.21 -23.27 -28.33
N GLY A 507 -7.66 -24.33 -28.98
CA GLY A 507 -9.09 -24.60 -29.14
C GLY A 507 -9.81 -24.80 -27.80
N MET A 508 -9.17 -25.47 -26.84
CA MET A 508 -9.72 -25.66 -25.49
C MET A 508 -9.72 -24.37 -24.68
N LEU A 509 -8.71 -23.52 -24.83
CA LEU A 509 -8.66 -22.19 -24.22
C LEU A 509 -9.80 -21.30 -24.76
N ASP A 510 -9.96 -21.24 -26.09
CA ASP A 510 -10.98 -20.43 -26.75
C ASP A 510 -12.41 -20.88 -26.36
N GLU A 511 -12.66 -22.20 -26.28
CA GLU A 511 -13.95 -22.75 -25.84
C GLU A 511 -14.22 -22.47 -24.35
N CYS A 512 -13.20 -22.63 -23.51
CA CYS A 512 -13.28 -22.33 -22.07
C CYS A 512 -13.57 -20.85 -21.83
N GLN A 513 -12.90 -19.94 -22.55
CA GLN A 513 -13.13 -18.50 -22.49
C GLN A 513 -14.50 -18.10 -23.06
N GLN A 514 -15.02 -18.78 -24.09
CA GLN A 514 -16.38 -18.56 -24.58
C GLN A 514 -17.47 -18.98 -23.58
N SER A 515 -17.19 -20.01 -22.78
CA SER A 515 -18.06 -20.44 -21.67
C SER A 515 -17.84 -19.63 -20.39
N CYS A 516 -16.81 -18.80 -20.37
CA CYS A 516 -16.54 -17.87 -19.31
C CYS A 516 -17.43 -16.64 -19.42
N GLY A 517 -18.25 -16.37 -18.40
CA GLY A 517 -19.13 -15.20 -18.40
C GLY A 517 -20.58 -15.48 -18.03
N THR A 518 -20.96 -16.72 -17.69
CA THR A 518 -22.12 -16.89 -16.80
C THR A 518 -21.69 -16.45 -15.41
N ALA A 519 -22.18 -15.26 -15.01
CA ALA A 519 -21.93 -14.65 -13.71
C ALA A 519 -22.01 -15.69 -12.58
N PRO A 520 -21.15 -15.60 -11.55
CA PRO A 520 -21.31 -16.45 -10.37
C PRO A 520 -22.72 -16.30 -9.81
N ASP A 521 -23.25 -17.36 -9.19
CA ASP A 521 -24.50 -17.28 -8.44
C ASP A 521 -24.41 -16.12 -7.46
N GLN A 522 -25.36 -15.17 -7.56
CA GLN A 522 -25.41 -13.97 -6.72
C GLN A 522 -25.15 -14.37 -5.26
N THR A 523 -24.21 -13.70 -4.61
CA THR A 523 -23.95 -13.89 -3.18
C THR A 523 -25.23 -13.61 -2.37
N CYS A 524 -25.35 -14.16 -1.15
CA CYS A 524 -26.53 -13.92 -0.31
C CYS A 524 -26.79 -12.42 -0.10
N SER A 525 -25.72 -11.61 0.00
CA SER A 525 -25.82 -10.15 0.06
C SER A 525 -26.41 -9.55 -1.22
N GLU A 526 -25.92 -9.93 -2.39
CA GLU A 526 -26.42 -9.43 -3.68
C GLU A 526 -27.88 -9.82 -3.92
N GLN A 527 -28.30 -11.03 -3.54
CA GLN A 527 -29.70 -11.45 -3.58
C GLN A 527 -30.57 -10.59 -2.65
N CYS A 528 -30.06 -10.26 -1.46
CA CYS A 528 -30.75 -9.38 -0.52
C CYS A 528 -30.84 -7.93 -1.03
N GLU A 529 -29.81 -7.42 -1.70
CA GLU A 529 -29.83 -6.11 -2.34
C GLU A 529 -30.83 -6.06 -3.49
N GLN A 530 -30.87 -7.11 -4.31
CA GLN A 530 -31.83 -7.21 -5.41
C GLN A 530 -33.27 -7.26 -4.88
N ALA A 531 -33.53 -8.03 -3.82
CA ALA A 531 -34.84 -8.07 -3.16
C ALA A 531 -35.22 -6.71 -2.55
N ALA A 532 -34.26 -6.00 -1.97
CA ALA A 532 -34.46 -4.67 -1.40
C ALA A 532 -34.74 -3.61 -2.47
N ARG A 533 -33.99 -3.60 -3.57
CA ARG A 533 -34.21 -2.71 -4.74
C ARG A 533 -35.57 -2.98 -5.37
N LYS A 534 -35.91 -4.24 -5.63
CA LYS A 534 -37.24 -4.61 -6.15
C LYS A 534 -38.37 -4.11 -5.26
N ARG A 535 -38.21 -4.18 -3.93
CA ARG A 535 -39.22 -3.67 -3.00
C ARG A 535 -39.27 -2.15 -2.99
N HIS A 536 -38.12 -1.49 -3.02
CA HIS A 536 -38.01 -0.04 -3.15
C HIS A 536 -38.78 0.45 -4.38
N ASP A 537 -38.47 -0.09 -5.56
CA ASP A 537 -39.03 0.36 -6.83
C ASP A 537 -40.54 0.10 -6.91
N THR A 538 -40.99 -1.05 -6.39
CA THR A 538 -42.43 -1.35 -6.29
C THR A 538 -43.16 -0.31 -5.44
N VAL A 539 -42.61 0.05 -4.28
CA VAL A 539 -43.24 1.03 -3.38
C VAL A 539 -43.15 2.43 -3.96
N LEU A 540 -42.04 2.78 -4.60
CA LEU A 540 -41.86 4.07 -5.26
C LEU A 540 -42.88 4.23 -6.40
N HIS A 541 -43.03 3.21 -7.25
CA HIS A 541 -43.98 3.24 -8.36
C HIS A 541 -45.43 3.36 -7.87
N THR A 542 -45.78 2.62 -6.80
CA THR A 542 -47.16 2.60 -6.27
C THR A 542 -47.52 3.87 -5.50
N THR A 543 -46.58 4.43 -4.74
CA THR A 543 -46.88 5.52 -3.79
C THR A 543 -46.30 6.87 -4.18
N ARG A 544 -45.42 6.92 -5.19
CA ARG A 544 -44.62 8.09 -5.61
C ARG A 544 -43.92 8.79 -4.45
N ASN A 545 -43.63 8.07 -3.36
CA ASN A 545 -43.02 8.60 -2.15
C ASN A 545 -41.66 7.93 -1.91
N GLN A 546 -40.60 8.68 -2.21
CA GLN A 546 -39.20 8.22 -2.13
C GLN A 546 -38.84 7.76 -0.72
N THR A 547 -39.12 8.56 0.31
CA THR A 547 -38.80 8.24 1.70
C THR A 547 -39.44 6.93 2.16
N ARG A 548 -40.70 6.70 1.77
CA ARG A 548 -41.42 5.46 2.09
C ARG A 548 -40.84 4.26 1.33
N ALA A 549 -40.44 4.44 0.07
CA ALA A 549 -39.79 3.42 -0.74
C ALA A 549 -38.45 2.99 -0.13
N THR A 550 -37.58 3.94 0.20
CA THR A 550 -36.27 3.71 0.84
C THR A 550 -36.42 2.96 2.15
N ARG A 551 -37.31 3.40 3.05
CA ARG A 551 -37.57 2.72 4.33
C ARG A 551 -38.12 1.30 4.18
N ARG A 552 -38.74 0.97 3.05
CA ARG A 552 -39.30 -0.37 2.77
C ARG A 552 -38.25 -1.28 2.13
N GLY A 553 -37.42 -0.76 1.22
CA GLY A 553 -36.26 -1.47 0.67
C GLY A 553 -35.26 -1.84 1.77
N GLN A 554 -34.84 -0.88 2.60
CA GLN A 554 -33.90 -1.12 3.71
C GLN A 554 -34.42 -2.16 4.72
N ARG A 555 -35.73 -2.19 4.99
CA ARG A 555 -36.33 -3.23 5.86
C ARG A 555 -36.27 -4.62 5.26
N VAL A 556 -36.42 -4.75 3.95
CA VAL A 556 -36.27 -6.03 3.26
C VAL A 556 -34.82 -6.48 3.28
N PHE A 557 -33.89 -5.56 2.98
CA PHE A 557 -32.44 -5.84 3.06
C PHE A 557 -32.05 -6.37 4.45
N ARG A 558 -32.34 -5.61 5.51
CA ARG A 558 -32.00 -6.00 6.90
C ARG A 558 -32.63 -7.31 7.37
N ARG A 559 -33.79 -7.68 6.82
CA ARG A 559 -34.45 -8.94 7.15
C ARG A 559 -33.77 -10.10 6.42
N CYS A 560 -33.45 -9.91 5.15
CA CYS A 560 -32.80 -10.90 4.30
C CYS A 560 -31.35 -11.14 4.75
N SER A 561 -30.61 -10.10 5.09
CA SER A 561 -29.21 -10.21 5.53
C SER A 561 -29.05 -11.01 6.83
N ARG A 562 -30.05 -11.00 7.72
CA ARG A 562 -30.05 -11.79 8.97
C ARG A 562 -30.17 -13.29 8.76
N THR A 563 -30.57 -13.74 7.57
CA THR A 563 -30.65 -15.16 7.22
C THR A 563 -29.43 -15.63 6.42
N CYS A 564 -28.45 -14.74 6.20
CA CYS A 564 -27.20 -15.02 5.51
C CYS A 564 -26.04 -15.40 6.47
N ASP A 565 -26.27 -15.36 7.79
CA ASP A 565 -25.38 -15.87 8.86
C ASP A 565 -25.71 -17.36 9.16
#